data_AF-A0A963LJD7-F1
#
_entry.id   AF-A0A963LJD7-F1
#
_cell.length_a   1.000
_cell.length_b   1.000
_cell.length_c   1.000
_cell.angle_alpha   90.00
_cell.angle_beta   90.00
_cell.angle_gamma   90.00
#
_symmetry.space_group_name_H-M   'P 1'
#
loop_
_entity.id
_entity.type
_entity.pdbx_description
1 polymer ?
#
loop_
_entity_poly.entity_id
_entity_poly.type
_entity_poly.pdbx_seq_one_letter_code
_entity_poly.pdbx_strand_id
1 'polypeptide(L)'
;MLREGLVRRIGAVPNHYRLGYTANGMTVWDVDDARVDELGEKVGALAFVSHCYRRPRALPEWPYNLFAMVHGHNRVEVERYALQIHCLLAEACRAQDILYSTRILKKTGLRLPRTE
;
A
#
# COMPACT_ATOMS: atom_id res chain seq x y z
N MET A 1 -26.50 9.17 -10.79
CA MET A 1 -25.05 9.08 -10.45
C MET A 1 -24.73 8.49 -9.08
N LEU A 2 -25.04 9.16 -7.94
CA LEU A 2 -24.72 8.62 -6.59
C LEU A 2 -25.49 7.31 -6.30
N ARG A 3 -26.82 7.32 -6.49
CA ARG A 3 -27.66 6.12 -6.28
C ARG A 3 -27.35 4.99 -7.27
N GLU A 4 -26.89 5.32 -8.46
CA GLU A 4 -26.47 4.35 -9.49
C GLU A 4 -25.06 3.80 -9.24
N GLY A 5 -24.35 4.25 -8.19
CA GLY A 5 -22.98 3.81 -7.89
C GLY A 5 -21.89 4.41 -8.78
N LEU A 6 -22.24 5.28 -9.74
CA LEU A 6 -21.27 5.97 -10.61
C LEU A 6 -20.38 6.95 -9.84
N VAL A 7 -20.93 7.61 -8.81
CA VAL A 7 -20.16 8.43 -7.88
C VAL A 7 -20.07 7.68 -6.56
N ARG A 8 -18.85 7.32 -6.14
CA ARG A 8 -18.62 6.57 -4.90
C ARG A 8 -18.88 7.39 -3.64
N ARG A 9 -18.47 8.66 -3.62
CA ARG A 9 -18.58 9.58 -2.46
C ARG A 9 -18.35 11.03 -2.89
N ILE A 10 -18.99 11.98 -2.20
CA ILE A 10 -18.63 13.40 -2.19
C ILE A 10 -18.07 13.74 -0.81
N GLY A 11 -16.89 14.37 -0.74
CA GLY A 11 -16.28 14.75 0.53
C GLY A 11 -14.92 15.43 0.37
N ALA A 12 -14.41 15.98 1.48
CA ALA A 12 -13.09 16.59 1.53
C ALA A 12 -11.99 15.53 1.72
N VAL A 13 -10.82 15.76 1.11
CA VAL A 13 -9.63 14.90 1.28
C VAL A 13 -8.54 15.73 1.97
N PRO A 14 -8.22 15.45 3.25
CA PRO A 14 -7.19 16.18 3.95
C PRO A 14 -5.79 15.84 3.43
N ASN A 15 -4.86 16.78 3.56
CA ASN A 15 -3.46 16.58 3.17
C ASN A 15 -2.71 15.86 4.31
N HIS A 16 -2.47 14.55 4.16
CA HIS A 16 -1.79 13.74 5.18
C HIS A 16 -0.37 14.22 5.54
N TYR A 17 0.35 14.88 4.63
CA TYR A 17 1.65 15.48 4.98
C TYR A 17 1.51 16.60 6.00
N ARG A 18 0.44 17.39 5.92
CA ARG A 18 0.13 18.43 6.91
C ARG A 18 -0.33 17.85 8.25
N LEU A 19 -0.66 16.56 8.29
CA LEU A 19 -1.04 15.84 9.51
C LEU A 19 0.15 15.11 10.18
N GLY A 20 1.39 15.29 9.69
CA GLY A 20 2.60 14.78 10.33
C GLY A 20 3.13 13.45 9.79
N TYR A 21 2.43 12.81 8.83
CA TYR A 21 2.90 11.59 8.16
C TYR A 21 3.90 11.93 7.05
N THR A 22 5.17 12.07 7.44
CA THR A 22 6.23 12.47 6.52
C THR A 22 6.94 11.28 5.87
N ALA A 23 6.99 10.13 6.52
CA ALA A 23 7.58 8.91 5.98
C ALA A 23 6.50 8.02 5.36
N ASN A 24 6.62 7.79 4.05
CA ASN A 24 5.74 6.92 3.30
C ASN A 24 6.58 5.78 2.71
N GLY A 25 6.37 4.57 3.19
CA GLY A 25 7.05 3.38 2.71
C GLY A 25 6.07 2.46 1.99
N MET A 26 6.30 2.22 0.71
CA MET A 26 5.65 1.11 0.03
C MET A 26 6.41 -0.16 0.40
N THR A 27 5.85 -0.95 1.30
CA THR A 27 6.43 -2.26 1.63
C THR A 27 6.01 -3.28 0.59
N VAL A 28 6.95 -4.10 0.14
CA VAL A 28 6.75 -5.12 -0.90
C VAL A 28 7.23 -6.46 -0.40
N TRP A 29 6.48 -7.51 -0.71
CA TRP A 29 6.62 -8.82 -0.08
C TRP A 29 6.46 -9.92 -1.13
N ASP A 30 7.36 -10.89 -1.10
CA ASP A 30 7.26 -12.13 -1.87
C ASP A 30 6.62 -13.19 -0.97
N VAL A 31 5.29 -13.31 -1.07
CA VAL A 31 4.46 -14.16 -0.21
C VAL A 31 4.04 -15.40 -0.97
N ASP A 32 4.04 -16.55 -0.32
CA ASP A 32 3.52 -17.80 -0.89
C ASP A 32 2.13 -17.61 -1.53
N ASP A 33 1.99 -18.05 -2.78
CA ASP A 33 0.76 -17.87 -3.56
C ASP A 33 -0.45 -18.60 -2.95
N ALA A 34 -0.23 -19.66 -2.17
CA ALA A 34 -1.30 -20.34 -1.45
C ALA A 34 -1.82 -19.55 -0.24
N ARG A 35 -1.04 -18.59 0.26
CA ARG A 35 -1.34 -17.84 1.50
C ARG A 35 -1.55 -16.34 1.29
N VAL A 36 -1.19 -15.80 0.14
CA VAL A 36 -1.17 -14.36 -0.13
C VAL A 36 -2.53 -13.67 0.05
N ASP A 37 -3.64 -14.34 -0.24
CA ASP A 37 -4.96 -13.74 -0.08
C ASP A 37 -5.34 -13.64 1.41
N GLU A 38 -5.25 -14.74 2.17
CA GLU A 38 -5.50 -14.77 3.62
C GLU A 38 -4.59 -13.79 4.38
N LEU A 39 -3.29 -13.82 4.07
CA LEU A 39 -2.31 -12.95 4.71
C LEU A 39 -2.47 -11.49 4.27
N GLY A 40 -2.83 -11.24 3.02
CA GLY A 40 -3.10 -9.91 2.50
C GLY A 40 -4.27 -9.24 3.21
N GLU A 41 -5.33 -9.98 3.53
CA GLU A 41 -6.45 -9.48 4.35
C GLU A 41 -5.99 -9.09 5.75
N LYS A 42 -5.20 -9.94 6.41
CA LYS A 42 -4.66 -9.66 7.75
C LYS A 42 -3.74 -8.44 7.75
N VAL A 43 -2.87 -8.31 6.77
CA VAL A 43 -1.98 -7.13 6.60
C VAL A 43 -2.81 -5.88 6.33
N GLY A 44 -3.81 -5.96 5.45
CA GLY A 44 -4.70 -4.84 5.12
C GLY A 44 -5.55 -4.34 6.29
N ALA A 45 -5.78 -5.19 7.31
CA ALA A 45 -6.52 -4.82 8.52
C ALA A 45 -5.66 -4.09 9.58
N LEU A 46 -4.33 -4.02 9.39
CA LEU A 46 -3.45 -3.31 10.32
C LEU A 46 -3.70 -1.79 10.25
N ALA A 47 -3.86 -1.15 11.41
CA ALA A 47 -4.26 0.26 11.50
C ALA A 47 -3.30 1.25 10.80
N PHE A 48 -2.02 0.88 10.65
CA PHE A 48 -0.99 1.68 10.00
C PHE A 48 -0.83 1.39 8.49
N VAL A 49 -1.60 0.43 7.95
CA VAL A 49 -1.65 0.10 6.52
C VAL A 49 -2.85 0.80 5.88
N SER A 50 -2.60 1.68 4.92
CA SER A 50 -3.68 2.41 4.24
C SER A 50 -4.24 1.68 3.01
N HIS A 51 -3.39 0.92 2.34
CA HIS A 51 -3.73 0.16 1.14
C HIS A 51 -2.90 -1.12 1.16
N CYS A 52 -3.55 -2.24 0.88
CA CYS A 52 -2.89 -3.51 0.64
C CYS A 52 -3.41 -4.10 -0.67
N TYR A 53 -2.52 -4.54 -1.54
CA TYR A 53 -2.91 -5.08 -2.84
C TYR A 53 -1.97 -6.19 -3.31
N ARG A 54 -2.58 -7.19 -3.96
CA ARG A 54 -1.89 -8.24 -4.69
C ARG A 54 -1.60 -7.80 -6.12
N ARG A 55 -0.43 -8.17 -6.62
CA ARG A 55 0.00 -7.96 -8.01
C ARG A 55 0.72 -9.21 -8.53
N PRO A 56 0.68 -9.48 -9.84
CA PRO A 56 1.51 -10.52 -10.43
C PRO A 56 3.01 -10.15 -10.26
N ARG A 57 3.85 -11.17 -10.08
CA ARG A 57 5.31 -11.02 -10.12
C ARG A 57 5.78 -10.77 -11.56
N ALA A 58 6.93 -10.13 -11.70
CA ALA A 58 7.65 -10.03 -12.97
C ALA A 58 9.03 -10.65 -12.79
N LEU A 59 9.10 -11.98 -12.89
CA LEU A 59 10.32 -12.74 -12.61
C LEU A 59 11.30 -12.72 -13.81
N PRO A 60 12.62 -12.77 -13.55
CA PRO A 60 13.26 -12.84 -12.23
C PRO A 60 13.44 -11.48 -11.52
N GLU A 61 13.24 -10.36 -12.19
CA GLU A 61 13.66 -9.03 -11.72
C GLU A 61 12.82 -8.49 -10.54
N TRP A 62 11.57 -8.95 -10.41
CA TRP A 62 10.61 -8.48 -9.42
C TRP A 62 9.81 -9.62 -8.79
N PRO A 63 10.26 -10.15 -7.63
CA PRO A 63 9.64 -11.32 -6.99
C PRO A 63 8.45 -10.97 -6.09
N TYR A 64 8.09 -9.70 -5.92
CA TYR A 64 7.07 -9.31 -4.95
C TYR A 64 5.65 -9.41 -5.52
N ASN A 65 4.75 -10.08 -4.79
CA ASN A 65 3.34 -10.26 -5.17
C ASN A 65 2.36 -9.58 -4.20
N LEU A 66 2.80 -9.13 -3.02
CA LEU A 66 1.99 -8.40 -2.05
C LEU A 66 2.62 -7.04 -1.74
N PHE A 67 1.78 -6.01 -1.68
CA PHE A 67 2.20 -4.62 -1.50
C PHE A 67 1.36 -4.02 -0.38
N ALA A 68 1.99 -3.34 0.57
CA ALA A 68 1.29 -2.63 1.64
C ALA A 68 1.88 -1.23 1.83
N MET A 69 1.03 -0.21 1.70
CA MET A 69 1.42 1.18 1.94
C MET A 69 1.39 1.48 3.44
N VAL A 70 2.56 1.80 3.99
CA VAL A 70 2.76 2.12 5.40
C VAL A 70 3.09 3.61 5.56
N HIS A 71 2.41 4.26 6.51
CA HIS A 71 2.64 5.66 6.85
C HIS A 71 3.19 5.78 8.26
N GLY A 72 4.22 6.59 8.44
CA GLY A 72 4.78 6.92 9.75
C GLY A 72 5.31 8.35 9.81
N HIS A 73 5.64 8.80 11.02
CA HIS A 73 6.24 10.09 11.29
C HIS A 73 7.71 10.13 10.88
N ASN A 74 8.39 8.99 10.86
CA ASN A 74 9.78 8.82 10.44
C ASN A 74 10.05 7.40 9.93
N ARG A 75 11.24 7.17 9.35
CA ARG A 75 11.62 5.85 8.80
C ARG A 75 11.70 4.75 9.85
N VAL A 76 12.19 5.06 11.06
CA VAL A 76 12.28 4.10 12.17
C VAL A 76 10.91 3.56 12.56
N GLU A 77 9.87 4.40 12.53
CA GLU A 77 8.49 3.96 12.74
C GLU A 77 7.98 3.07 11.61
N VAL A 78 8.24 3.44 10.35
CA VAL A 78 7.87 2.62 9.19
C VAL A 78 8.57 1.25 9.24
N GLU A 79 9.85 1.20 9.61
CA GLU A 79 10.63 -0.04 9.77
C GLU A 79 10.07 -0.92 10.89
N ARG A 80 9.63 -0.33 12.00
CA ARG A 80 8.94 -1.06 13.08
C ARG A 80 7.61 -1.66 12.61
N TYR A 81 6.84 -0.92 11.82
CA TYR A 81 5.60 -1.45 11.22
C TYR A 81 5.87 -2.52 10.18
N ALA A 82 6.90 -2.37 9.34
CA ALA A 82 7.33 -3.41 8.43
C ALA A 82 7.74 -4.67 9.19
N LEU A 83 8.46 -4.56 10.31
CA LEU A 83 8.77 -5.72 11.15
C LEU A 83 7.50 -6.43 11.67
N GLN A 84 6.47 -5.69 12.06
CA GLN A 84 5.19 -6.29 12.47
C GLN A 84 4.53 -7.06 11.31
N ILE A 85 4.56 -6.51 10.09
CA ILE A 85 4.07 -7.22 8.89
C ILE A 85 4.91 -8.47 8.64
N HIS A 86 6.24 -8.37 8.74
CA HIS A 86 7.14 -9.51 8.58
C HIS A 86 6.82 -10.64 9.56
N CYS A 87 6.62 -10.32 10.84
CA CYS A 87 6.23 -11.31 11.85
C CYS A 87 4.87 -11.94 11.56
N LEU A 88 3.93 -11.19 10.98
CA LEU A 88 2.60 -11.70 10.61
C LEU A 88 2.66 -12.63 9.40
N LEU A 89 3.49 -12.32 8.40
CA LEU A 89 3.69 -13.15 7.22
C LEU A 89 4.54 -14.40 7.54
N ALA A 90 5.48 -14.27 8.48
CA ALA A 90 6.32 -15.32 9.00
C ALA A 90 6.95 -16.17 7.86
N GLU A 91 6.85 -17.49 7.94
CA GLU A 91 7.42 -18.42 6.97
C GLU A 91 6.84 -18.32 5.55
N ALA A 92 5.71 -17.64 5.35
CA ALA A 92 5.16 -17.43 4.02
C ALA A 92 5.90 -16.36 3.22
N CYS A 93 6.71 -15.51 3.88
CA CYS A 93 7.46 -14.44 3.23
C CYS A 93 8.88 -14.90 2.89
N ARG A 94 9.21 -14.88 1.60
CA ARG A 94 10.51 -15.32 1.05
C ARG A 94 11.49 -14.15 0.88
N ALA A 95 10.98 -12.97 0.56
CA ALA A 95 11.75 -11.75 0.38
C ALA A 95 10.87 -10.51 0.67
N GLN A 96 11.50 -9.41 1.04
CA GLN A 96 10.81 -8.15 1.34
C GLN A 96 11.70 -6.93 1.05
N ASP A 97 11.09 -5.78 0.83
CA ASP A 97 11.78 -4.48 0.75
C ASP A 97 10.83 -3.32 1.13
N ILE A 98 11.40 -2.13 1.37
CA ILE A 98 10.67 -0.89 1.62
C ILE A 98 11.10 0.17 0.59
N LEU A 99 10.18 0.49 -0.32
CA LEU A 99 10.38 1.53 -1.32
C LEU A 99 9.94 2.87 -0.73
N TYR A 100 10.91 3.67 -0.27
CA TYR A 100 10.64 5.00 0.24
C TYR A 100 10.39 6.01 -0.87
N SER A 101 9.28 6.74 -0.78
CA SER A 101 9.05 7.89 -1.65
C SER A 101 10.03 9.01 -1.31
N THR A 102 10.95 9.32 -2.22
CA THR A 102 11.91 10.42 -2.07
C THR A 102 11.40 11.72 -2.70
N ARG A 103 10.65 11.62 -3.80
CA ARG A 103 10.07 12.76 -4.50
C ARG A 103 8.77 12.37 -5.18
N ILE A 104 7.78 13.26 -5.12
CA ILE A 104 6.56 13.14 -5.93
C ILE A 104 6.83 13.76 -7.29
N LEU A 105 6.99 12.92 -8.32
CA LEU A 105 7.16 13.40 -9.70
C LEU A 105 5.83 13.83 -10.31
N LYS A 106 4.74 13.13 -9.98
CA LYS A 106 3.38 13.43 -10.43
C LYS A 106 2.36 12.91 -9.41
N LYS A 107 1.35 13.73 -9.08
CA LYS A 107 0.19 13.32 -8.26
C LYS A 107 -1.05 14.08 -8.75
N THR A 108 -1.83 13.41 -9.59
CA THR A 108 -3.04 13.97 -10.20
C THR A 108 -4.14 12.91 -10.20
N GLY A 109 -5.38 13.30 -9.93
CA GLY A 109 -6.52 12.39 -10.08
C GLY A 109 -6.82 12.06 -11.56
N LEU A 110 -7.62 11.01 -11.78
CA LEU A 110 -8.15 10.68 -13.09
C LEU A 110 -9.00 11.85 -13.61
N ARG A 111 -8.73 12.29 -14.84
CA ARG A 111 -9.57 13.25 -15.56
C ARG A 111 -10.34 12.49 -16.62
N LEU A 112 -11.66 12.45 -16.50
CA LEU A 112 -12.52 11.87 -17.52
C LEU A 112 -12.62 12.87 -18.70
N PRO A 113 -12.54 12.40 -19.95
CA PRO A 113 -12.76 13.26 -21.10
C PRO A 113 -14.19 13.84 -21.07
N ARG A 114 -14.39 15.03 -21.62
CA ARG A 114 -15.74 15.53 -21.89
C ARG A 114 -16.36 14.61 -22.92
N THR A 115 -17.45 13.97 -22.56
CA THR A 115 -18.38 13.39 -23.52
C THR A 115 -19.05 14.56 -24.24
N GLU A 116 -19.02 14.57 -25.57
CA GLU A 116 -19.71 15.56 -26.42
C GLU A 116 -21.23 15.40 -26.34
#